data_AF-A0A974YW65-F1
#
_entry.id   AF-A0A974YW65-F1
#
_cell.length_a   1.000
_cell.length_b   1.000
_cell.length_c   1.000
_cell.angle_alpha   90.00
_cell.angle_beta   90.00
_cell.angle_gamma   90.00
#
_symmetry.space_group_name_H-M   'P 1'
#
loop_
_entity.id
_entity.type
_entity.pdbx_description
1 polymer ?
#
loop_
_entity_poly.entity_id
_entity_poly.type
_entity_poly.pdbx_seq_one_letter_code
_entity_poly.pdbx_strand_id
1 'polypeptide(L)'
;MNFNFKSLLNIVCLSAITLVTFSCGSDDDISSGTTEGESAYRPYHLVIGSSSTGDSATYTQGVTVEELNDPTKTFTFNGFGYEVPSTRTARVYTSNDGKTVYNLNYGGGDISKYNYVSGQNYNLSLTTDIQAVMGTAYPRWTKIDDNYAMLHNVITENIYEDPTDETSPYIRTIATVTLARVDLNTMSVLENTSFEFPYSNDETAEGIHTFRIDAPVITNGKLYYGVAKRFFDALTGENGTMVYDNVETLVVDYPSLDNETTIVSTLAQGSTNGYRTPVAHKDAFGDTYQLVTNGDASIMKISNGVYDTAYNTFNIKSLLGHNAEANTGWFYVGNGIGYVPVLNTDLGDNASSNWDIVRVDVYNKTAVKLNISLDLWLRQYQWASVIDGKLYMALTSLGGSGNVYILDPSSTSADGFTTGATLHTGTSDASYIGLF
;
A
#
# COMPACT_ATOMS: atom_id res chain seq x y z
N MET A 1 -45.84 60.64 -22.80
CA MET A 1 -46.77 61.48 -22.01
C MET A 1 -46.11 61.75 -20.66
N ASN A 2 -45.86 63.02 -20.39
CA ASN A 2 -45.73 63.69 -19.08
C ASN A 2 -44.68 63.26 -18.03
N PHE A 3 -43.74 64.19 -17.87
CA PHE A 3 -43.26 64.84 -16.64
C PHE A 3 -42.41 64.10 -15.59
N ASN A 4 -41.22 64.69 -15.48
CA ASN A 4 -40.18 64.71 -14.47
C ASN A 4 -40.67 65.16 -13.08
N PHE A 5 -40.18 64.57 -11.97
CA PHE A 5 -40.08 65.24 -10.67
C PHE A 5 -38.95 64.68 -9.79
N LYS A 6 -38.40 65.58 -8.98
CA LYS A 6 -37.11 65.57 -8.29
C LYS A 6 -37.18 65.03 -6.83
N SER A 7 -36.01 64.61 -6.32
CA SER A 7 -35.37 65.06 -5.05
C SER A 7 -35.81 64.51 -3.67
N LEU A 8 -34.80 64.51 -2.78
CA LEU A 8 -34.73 64.40 -1.30
C LEU A 8 -34.63 62.96 -0.76
N LEU A 9 -33.50 62.49 -0.21
CA LEU A 9 -32.57 63.00 0.84
C LEU A 9 -33.15 62.93 2.27
N ASN A 10 -32.57 62.01 3.05
CA ASN A 10 -32.40 61.92 4.52
C ASN A 10 -33.63 61.92 5.44
N ILE A 11 -33.69 60.90 6.33
CA ILE A 11 -33.83 61.07 7.77
C ILE A 11 -33.14 59.90 8.48
N VAL A 12 -32.13 60.26 9.28
CA VAL A 12 -31.56 59.49 10.39
C VAL A 12 -32.39 59.80 11.63
N CYS A 13 -32.69 58.81 12.47
CA CYS A 13 -32.70 58.88 13.95
C CYS A 13 -33.13 57.50 14.50
N LEU A 14 -32.21 56.74 15.09
CA LEU A 14 -31.81 56.72 16.51
C LEU A 14 -32.88 56.15 17.47
N SER A 15 -32.55 54.94 17.97
CA SER A 15 -32.61 54.50 19.37
C SER A 15 -33.94 54.54 20.14
N ALA A 16 -34.39 53.37 20.63
CA ALA A 16 -34.51 53.11 22.07
C ALA A 16 -34.81 51.63 22.35
N ILE A 17 -34.01 51.06 23.24
CA ILE A 17 -34.16 49.76 23.90
C ILE A 17 -35.12 49.94 25.09
N THR A 18 -36.12 49.07 25.22
CA THR A 18 -36.62 48.66 26.55
C THR A 18 -37.23 47.27 26.53
N LEU A 19 -36.69 46.40 27.40
CA LEU A 19 -37.19 45.08 27.77
C LEU A 19 -38.58 45.17 28.43
N VAL A 20 -39.48 44.24 28.10
CA VAL A 20 -40.46 43.68 29.05
C VAL A 20 -40.61 42.16 28.86
N THR A 21 -40.51 41.53 30.02
CA THR A 21 -40.70 40.17 30.53
C THR A 21 -41.63 39.15 29.83
N PHE A 22 -41.14 37.90 29.88
CA PHE A 22 -41.79 36.59 29.77
C PHE A 22 -43.33 36.51 29.85
N SER A 23 -43.92 35.97 28.77
CA SER A 23 -45.16 35.19 28.82
C SER A 23 -44.80 33.77 28.40
N CYS A 24 -45.05 32.81 29.28
CA CYS A 24 -44.89 31.38 29.03
C CYS A 24 -45.96 30.94 28.03
N GLY A 25 -45.53 30.66 26.79
CA GLY A 25 -46.28 29.92 25.80
C GLY A 25 -45.52 28.63 25.54
N SER A 26 -46.06 27.53 26.02
CA SER A 26 -45.58 26.19 25.70
C SER A 26 -45.73 25.93 24.21
N ASP A 27 -44.61 25.75 23.51
CA ASP A 27 -44.45 24.92 22.32
C ASP A 27 -42.95 24.83 21.96
N ASP A 28 -42.41 23.61 22.09
CA ASP A 28 -41.15 23.03 21.61
C ASP A 28 -39.97 23.96 21.23
N ASP A 29 -39.05 24.16 22.19
CA ASP A 29 -37.70 24.68 21.93
C ASP A 29 -36.86 23.64 21.17
N ILE A 30 -36.69 23.86 19.86
CA ILE A 30 -35.53 23.37 19.12
C ILE A 30 -34.34 24.19 19.61
N SER A 31 -33.55 23.63 20.54
CA SER A 31 -32.24 24.18 20.83
C SER A 31 -31.42 24.10 19.54
N SER A 32 -31.08 25.25 18.96
CA SER A 32 -29.99 25.35 18.01
C SER A 32 -28.69 25.10 18.78
N GLY A 33 -28.42 23.84 19.05
CA GLY A 33 -27.09 23.39 19.40
C GLY A 33 -26.20 23.77 18.23
N THR A 34 -25.30 24.72 18.46
CA THR A 34 -24.04 24.75 17.72
C THR A 34 -23.41 23.38 17.93
N THR A 35 -23.57 22.48 16.96
CA THR A 35 -22.64 21.39 16.75
C THR A 35 -21.30 22.05 16.42
N GLU A 36 -20.54 22.37 17.46
CA GLU A 36 -19.08 22.24 17.36
C GLU A 36 -18.87 20.86 16.75
N GLY A 37 -18.38 20.84 15.51
CA GLY A 37 -18.13 19.59 14.82
C GLY A 37 -17.18 18.78 15.69
N GLU A 38 -17.65 17.65 16.20
CA GLU A 38 -16.75 16.59 16.64
C GLU A 38 -15.72 16.44 15.51
N SER A 39 -14.44 16.66 15.83
CA SER A 39 -13.37 16.11 15.00
C SER A 39 -13.76 14.65 14.77
N ALA A 40 -14.10 14.29 13.53
CA ALA A 40 -14.66 12.99 13.24
C ALA A 40 -13.63 11.93 13.65
N TYR A 41 -13.87 11.29 14.79
CA TYR A 41 -12.96 10.32 15.38
C TYR A 41 -12.59 9.25 14.35
N ARG A 42 -11.28 9.13 14.07
CA ARG A 42 -10.68 8.13 13.17
C ARG A 42 -9.64 7.31 13.96
N PRO A 43 -9.86 6.01 14.19
CA PRO A 43 -8.82 5.12 14.70
C PRO A 43 -7.81 4.75 13.59
N TYR A 44 -6.61 4.40 14.02
CA TYR A 44 -5.54 3.81 13.22
C TYR A 44 -5.15 2.48 13.83
N HIS A 45 -4.42 1.65 13.10
CA HIS A 45 -4.11 0.29 13.54
C HIS A 45 -2.62 0.00 13.50
N LEU A 46 -2.02 -0.20 14.66
CA LEU A 46 -0.68 -0.77 14.76
C LEU A 46 -0.77 -2.27 14.52
N VAL A 47 0.10 -2.81 13.65
CA VAL A 47 0.10 -4.22 13.30
C VAL A 47 1.49 -4.81 13.40
N ILE A 48 1.60 -5.99 14.01
CA ILE A 48 2.85 -6.78 14.07
C ILE A 48 2.70 -8.15 13.43
N GLY A 49 3.78 -8.67 12.86
CA GLY A 49 3.95 -10.08 12.55
C GLY A 49 4.83 -10.76 13.60
N SER A 50 4.37 -11.86 14.20
CA SER A 50 5.03 -12.53 15.33
C SER A 50 6.12 -13.56 14.96
N SER A 51 6.73 -13.43 13.77
CA SER A 51 7.97 -14.12 13.38
C SER A 51 8.60 -13.45 12.16
N SER A 52 9.92 -13.38 12.13
CA SER A 52 10.69 -12.94 10.96
C SER A 52 10.59 -13.89 9.74
N THR A 53 10.17 -15.14 9.95
CA THR A 53 10.04 -16.15 8.88
C THR A 53 8.79 -15.96 8.00
N GLY A 54 7.76 -15.30 8.53
CA GLY A 54 6.49 -15.06 7.81
C GLY A 54 5.43 -16.15 7.97
N ASP A 55 5.69 -17.14 8.82
CA ASP A 55 4.76 -18.21 9.22
C ASP A 55 4.09 -17.88 10.56
N SER A 56 3.81 -16.59 10.79
CA SER A 56 3.47 -16.04 12.09
C SER A 56 2.00 -15.67 12.24
N ALA A 57 1.54 -15.69 13.49
CA ALA A 57 0.36 -14.92 13.87
C ALA A 57 0.58 -13.43 13.57
N THR A 58 -0.52 -12.74 13.30
CA THR A 58 -0.54 -11.29 13.05
C THR A 58 -1.44 -10.66 14.08
N TYR A 59 -0.94 -9.65 14.78
CA TYR A 59 -1.70 -8.98 15.83
C TYR A 59 -1.93 -7.53 15.47
N THR A 60 -3.12 -7.02 15.80
CA THR A 60 -3.50 -5.62 15.59
C THR A 60 -4.08 -4.98 16.86
N GLN A 61 -3.82 -3.69 17.05
CA GLN A 61 -4.48 -2.88 18.08
C GLN A 61 -4.77 -1.48 17.53
N GLY A 62 -5.95 -0.96 17.86
CA GLY A 62 -6.38 0.36 17.41
C GLY A 62 -5.88 1.48 18.34
N VAL A 63 -5.55 2.62 17.75
CA VAL A 63 -4.91 3.78 18.39
C VAL A 63 -5.47 5.08 17.82
N THR A 64 -5.29 6.20 18.52
CA THR A 64 -5.64 7.54 18.00
C THR A 64 -4.42 8.33 17.55
N VAL A 65 -4.62 9.39 16.77
CA VAL A 65 -3.53 10.31 16.35
C VAL A 65 -2.90 10.99 17.55
N GLU A 66 -3.69 11.37 18.55
CA GLU A 66 -3.22 11.97 19.79
C GLU A 66 -2.29 11.02 20.53
N GLU A 67 -2.67 9.74 20.64
CA GLU A 67 -1.82 8.72 21.26
C GLU A 67 -0.55 8.45 20.45
N LEU A 68 -0.65 8.39 19.11
CA LEU A 68 0.52 8.22 18.23
C LEU A 68 1.53 9.36 18.38
N ASN A 69 1.05 10.59 18.61
CA ASN A 69 1.88 11.79 18.78
C ASN A 69 2.46 11.94 20.19
N ASP A 70 1.95 11.21 21.19
CA ASP A 70 2.36 11.35 22.58
C ASP A 70 3.61 10.51 22.90
N PRO A 71 4.80 11.13 23.13
CA PRO A 71 6.02 10.39 23.45
C PRO A 71 5.98 9.69 24.82
N THR A 72 5.02 10.01 25.67
CA THR A 72 4.81 9.35 26.98
C THR A 72 3.94 8.10 26.87
N LYS A 73 3.28 7.89 25.73
CA LYS A 73 2.49 6.71 25.44
C LYS A 73 3.39 5.55 25.00
N THR A 74 3.07 4.35 25.47
CA THR A 74 3.73 3.12 25.07
C THR A 74 2.71 2.11 24.56
N PHE A 75 2.98 1.53 23.39
CA PHE A 75 2.23 0.40 22.84
C PHE A 75 3.06 -0.88 22.89
N THR A 76 2.40 -1.98 23.23
CA THR A 76 3.02 -3.31 23.30
C THR A 76 2.02 -4.38 22.87
N PHE A 77 2.53 -5.50 22.35
CA PHE A 77 1.75 -6.69 22.04
C PHE A 77 2.00 -7.84 23.02
N ASN A 78 2.72 -7.58 24.12
CA ASN A 78 2.88 -8.57 25.17
C ASN A 78 1.56 -8.77 25.94
N GLY A 79 0.86 -9.86 25.64
CA GLY A 79 -0.46 -10.16 26.23
C GLY A 79 -1.57 -9.20 25.78
N PHE A 80 -1.37 -8.48 24.68
CA PHE A 80 -2.32 -7.51 24.15
C PHE A 80 -2.30 -7.52 22.61
N GLY A 81 -3.44 -7.29 21.98
CA GLY A 81 -3.63 -7.30 20.54
C GLY A 81 -4.63 -8.36 20.09
N TYR A 82 -5.37 -8.02 19.04
CA TYR A 82 -6.27 -8.95 18.37
C TYR A 82 -5.50 -9.79 17.36
N GLU A 83 -5.55 -11.11 17.49
CA GLU A 83 -5.00 -12.00 16.48
C GLU A 83 -5.89 -11.96 15.24
N VAL A 84 -5.37 -11.40 14.15
CA VAL A 84 -6.01 -11.45 12.84
C VAL A 84 -5.84 -12.87 12.31
N PRO A 85 -6.92 -13.65 12.14
CA PRO A 85 -6.83 -15.04 11.69
C PRO A 85 -6.06 -15.16 10.37
N SER A 86 -4.97 -15.92 10.37
CA SER A 86 -4.28 -16.25 9.13
C SER A 86 -3.39 -17.50 9.24
N THR A 87 -3.24 -18.24 8.14
CA THR A 87 -2.32 -19.37 8.02
C THR A 87 -0.85 -18.93 7.87
N ARG A 88 -0.60 -17.69 7.46
CA ARG A 88 0.72 -17.03 7.41
C ARG A 88 0.60 -15.60 7.93
N THR A 89 1.65 -14.76 7.81
CA THR A 89 1.49 -13.34 8.13
C THR A 89 0.34 -12.73 7.29
N ALA A 90 -0.66 -12.20 7.99
CA ALA A 90 -1.91 -11.70 7.44
C ALA A 90 -1.65 -10.50 6.52
N ARG A 91 -2.52 -10.32 5.52
CA ARG A 91 -2.49 -9.15 4.63
C ARG A 91 -3.65 -8.26 4.98
N VAL A 92 -3.37 -7.13 5.60
CA VAL A 92 -4.38 -6.28 6.22
C VAL A 92 -4.55 -4.98 5.42
N TYR A 93 -5.77 -4.47 5.36
CA TYR A 93 -6.08 -3.10 4.94
C TYR A 93 -7.14 -2.51 5.86
N THR A 94 -7.31 -1.19 5.84
CA THR A 94 -8.29 -0.45 6.65
C THR A 94 -9.21 0.37 5.76
N SER A 95 -10.45 0.61 6.21
CA SER A 95 -11.31 1.65 5.61
C SER A 95 -10.72 3.04 5.87
N ASN A 96 -11.04 4.03 5.04
CA ASN A 96 -10.49 5.39 5.22
C ASN A 96 -10.93 6.01 6.55
N ASP A 97 -12.09 5.64 7.08
CA ASP A 97 -12.55 6.07 8.41
C ASP A 97 -11.91 5.28 9.57
N GLY A 98 -11.09 4.26 9.27
CA GLY A 98 -10.42 3.40 10.24
C GLY A 98 -11.33 2.42 10.98
N LYS A 99 -12.66 2.46 10.79
CA LYS A 99 -13.58 1.66 11.61
C LYS A 99 -13.66 0.20 11.18
N THR A 100 -13.08 -0.13 10.03
CA THR A 100 -13.07 -1.49 9.47
C THR A 100 -11.65 -1.93 9.18
N VAL A 101 -11.34 -3.17 9.57
CA VAL A 101 -10.13 -3.90 9.18
C VAL A 101 -10.53 -5.01 8.22
N TYR A 102 -9.87 -5.07 7.07
CA TYR A 102 -10.02 -6.12 6.08
C TYR A 102 -8.78 -7.03 6.13
N ASN A 103 -8.99 -8.34 5.99
CA ASN A 103 -7.92 -9.34 5.99
C ASN A 103 -8.06 -10.29 4.80
N LEU A 104 -6.94 -10.67 4.19
CA LEU A 104 -6.83 -11.89 3.39
C LEU A 104 -6.07 -12.94 4.22
N ASN A 105 -6.75 -14.05 4.51
CA ASN A 105 -6.16 -15.22 5.11
C ASN A 105 -5.31 -15.96 4.07
N TYR A 106 -4.07 -15.51 3.90
CA TYR A 106 -3.13 -16.10 2.95
C TYR A 106 -2.75 -17.53 3.34
N GLY A 107 -3.21 -18.51 2.56
CA GLY A 107 -3.09 -19.94 2.82
C GLY A 107 -4.38 -20.61 3.30
N GLY A 108 -5.33 -19.83 3.83
CA GLY A 108 -6.69 -20.31 4.11
C GLY A 108 -7.68 -20.01 2.98
N GLY A 109 -7.39 -19.02 2.13
CA GLY A 109 -8.18 -18.74 0.94
C GLY A 109 -9.49 -18.00 1.19
N ASP A 110 -9.59 -17.29 2.32
CA ASP A 110 -10.73 -16.43 2.63
C ASP A 110 -10.33 -14.96 2.78
N ILE A 111 -11.26 -14.07 2.46
CA ILE A 111 -11.20 -12.66 2.82
C ILE A 111 -12.22 -12.39 3.93
N SER A 112 -11.84 -11.55 4.89
CA SER A 112 -12.64 -11.29 6.10
C SER A 112 -12.68 -9.79 6.42
N LYS A 113 -13.80 -9.36 7.00
CA LYS A 113 -14.08 -7.97 7.41
C LYS A 113 -14.35 -7.93 8.90
N TYR A 114 -13.68 -7.03 9.61
CA TYR A 114 -13.79 -6.85 11.04
C TYR A 114 -14.16 -5.41 11.37
N ASN A 115 -15.15 -5.23 12.23
CA ASN A 115 -15.52 -3.92 12.76
C ASN A 115 -14.66 -3.64 14.00
N TYR A 116 -13.93 -2.52 13.98
CA TYR A 116 -13.18 -2.06 15.14
C TYR A 116 -14.13 -1.50 16.20
N VAL A 117 -13.88 -1.86 17.46
CA VAL A 117 -14.65 -1.38 18.62
C VAL A 117 -13.80 -0.44 19.46
N SER A 118 -12.70 -0.94 20.02
CA SER A 118 -11.74 -0.17 20.83
C SER A 118 -10.52 -1.02 21.19
N GLY A 119 -9.32 -0.42 21.28
CA GLY A 119 -8.09 -1.12 21.67
C GLY A 119 -7.83 -2.40 20.86
N GLN A 120 -7.87 -3.57 21.51
CA GLN A 120 -7.72 -4.89 20.87
C GLN A 120 -9.06 -5.58 20.49
N ASN A 121 -10.19 -4.87 20.57
CA ASN A 121 -11.50 -5.47 20.35
C ASN A 121 -11.96 -5.24 18.91
N TYR A 122 -12.11 -6.35 18.18
CA TYR A 122 -12.58 -6.39 16.80
C TYR A 122 -13.64 -7.47 16.66
N ASN A 123 -14.76 -7.14 16.01
CA ASN A 123 -15.84 -8.08 15.76
C ASN A 123 -15.79 -8.53 14.31
N LEU A 124 -15.67 -9.84 14.06
CA LEU A 124 -15.84 -10.39 12.72
C LEU A 124 -17.24 -10.05 12.20
N SER A 125 -17.30 -9.46 11.01
CA SER A 125 -18.55 -9.05 10.36
C SER A 125 -18.91 -9.98 9.22
N LEU A 126 -17.98 -10.25 8.30
CA LEU A 126 -18.21 -11.04 7.10
C LEU A 126 -16.93 -11.82 6.75
N THR A 127 -17.10 -12.99 6.15
CA THR A 127 -16.02 -13.81 5.58
C THR A 127 -16.50 -14.39 4.25
N THR A 128 -15.61 -14.51 3.28
CA THR A 128 -15.91 -15.12 1.97
C THR A 128 -14.72 -15.96 1.52
N ASP A 129 -14.99 -17.24 1.22
CA ASP A 129 -14.01 -18.11 0.55
C ASP A 129 -13.88 -17.67 -0.91
N ILE A 130 -12.64 -17.49 -1.36
CA ILE A 130 -12.30 -17.03 -2.69
C ILE A 130 -11.46 -18.07 -3.46
N GLN A 131 -11.27 -19.27 -2.91
CA GLN A 131 -10.38 -20.29 -3.49
C GLN A 131 -10.87 -20.76 -4.85
N ALA A 132 -12.18 -21.04 -4.95
CA ALA A 132 -12.79 -21.48 -6.20
C ALA A 132 -12.67 -20.42 -7.31
N VAL A 133 -12.74 -19.13 -6.93
CA VAL A 133 -12.61 -18.01 -7.87
C VAL A 133 -11.17 -17.81 -8.31
N MET A 134 -10.22 -17.94 -7.37
CA MET A 134 -8.81 -17.63 -7.61
C MET A 134 -7.97 -18.84 -8.05
N GLY A 135 -8.52 -20.05 -7.97
CA GLY A 135 -7.81 -21.30 -8.23
C GLY A 135 -6.71 -21.62 -7.21
N THR A 136 -6.68 -20.94 -6.06
CA THR A 136 -5.63 -21.08 -5.05
C THR A 136 -6.09 -20.60 -3.67
N ALA A 137 -5.52 -21.16 -2.61
CA ALA A 137 -5.62 -20.65 -1.24
C ALA A 137 -4.65 -19.48 -0.95
N TYR A 138 -3.76 -19.18 -1.90
CA TYR A 138 -2.67 -18.20 -1.77
C TYR A 138 -2.76 -17.06 -2.78
N PRO A 139 -3.93 -16.42 -3.02
CA PRO A 139 -3.96 -15.26 -3.89
C PRO A 139 -3.29 -14.09 -3.18
N ARG A 140 -3.13 -12.98 -3.90
CA ARG A 140 -2.73 -11.69 -3.32
C ARG A 140 -3.89 -10.71 -3.47
N TRP A 141 -3.83 -9.63 -2.71
CA TRP A 141 -4.87 -8.62 -2.79
C TRP A 141 -4.38 -7.21 -2.50
N THR A 142 -5.10 -6.23 -3.05
CA THR A 142 -4.84 -4.81 -2.86
C THR A 142 -6.15 -4.05 -2.75
N LYS A 143 -6.32 -3.31 -1.64
CA LYS A 143 -7.40 -2.34 -1.50
C LYS A 143 -7.19 -1.23 -2.52
N ILE A 144 -8.23 -0.94 -3.31
CA ILE A 144 -8.22 0.14 -4.30
C ILE A 144 -8.77 1.42 -3.67
N ASP A 145 -9.94 1.31 -3.05
CA ASP A 145 -10.63 2.37 -2.34
C ASP A 145 -11.50 1.74 -1.23
N ASP A 146 -12.40 2.51 -0.61
CA ASP A 146 -13.28 1.99 0.46
C ASP A 146 -14.37 1.03 -0.01
N ASN A 147 -14.62 0.98 -1.32
CA ASN A 147 -15.65 0.12 -1.90
C ASN A 147 -15.04 -1.14 -2.50
N TYR A 148 -13.82 -1.08 -3.04
CA TYR A 148 -13.28 -2.17 -3.84
C TYR A 148 -11.86 -2.59 -3.46
N ALA A 149 -11.61 -3.88 -3.62
CA ALA A 149 -10.28 -4.47 -3.63
C ALA A 149 -10.11 -5.35 -4.87
N MET A 150 -8.85 -5.55 -5.28
CA MET A 150 -8.49 -6.52 -6.30
C MET A 150 -7.86 -7.75 -5.65
N LEU A 151 -8.28 -8.93 -6.06
CA LEU A 151 -7.58 -10.19 -5.88
C LEU A 151 -6.80 -10.52 -7.16
N HIS A 152 -5.62 -11.11 -7.01
CA HIS A 152 -4.77 -11.48 -8.13
C HIS A 152 -3.95 -12.74 -7.84
N ASN A 153 -3.77 -13.56 -8.86
CA ASN A 153 -2.96 -14.78 -8.81
C ASN A 153 -2.27 -15.03 -10.16
N VAL A 154 -1.14 -15.72 -10.13
CA VAL A 154 -0.44 -16.23 -11.32
C VAL A 154 -0.13 -17.70 -11.10
N ILE A 155 -0.58 -18.56 -12.01
CA ILE A 155 -0.27 -19.99 -12.04
C ILE A 155 0.61 -20.25 -13.25
N THR A 156 1.69 -21.02 -13.08
CA THR A 156 2.64 -21.31 -14.15
C THR A 156 2.61 -22.79 -14.50
N GLU A 157 2.65 -23.12 -15.79
CA GLU A 157 2.62 -24.49 -16.31
C GLU A 157 3.69 -24.68 -17.37
N ASN A 158 4.49 -25.74 -17.25
CA ASN A 158 5.49 -26.12 -18.25
C ASN A 158 4.84 -26.97 -19.34
N ILE A 159 5.06 -26.62 -20.60
CA ILE A 159 4.49 -27.30 -21.76
C ILE A 159 5.59 -28.08 -22.47
N TYR A 160 5.30 -29.34 -22.78
CA TYR A 160 6.20 -30.28 -23.46
C TYR A 160 5.55 -30.81 -24.76
N GLU A 161 6.34 -31.35 -25.69
CA GLU A 161 5.81 -31.93 -26.94
C GLU A 161 4.80 -33.07 -26.69
N ASP A 162 5.08 -33.96 -25.74
CA ASP A 162 4.10 -34.86 -25.14
C ASP A 162 3.64 -34.30 -23.79
N PRO A 163 2.37 -33.86 -23.64
CA PRO A 163 1.88 -33.26 -22.40
C PRO A 163 1.75 -34.26 -21.24
N THR A 164 2.00 -35.55 -21.48
CA THR A 164 1.95 -36.60 -20.45
C THR A 164 3.34 -37.12 -20.04
N ASP A 165 4.40 -36.64 -20.69
CA ASP A 165 5.78 -37.04 -20.45
C ASP A 165 6.67 -35.81 -20.23
N GLU A 166 7.00 -35.50 -18.98
CA GLU A 166 7.89 -34.39 -18.62
C GLU A 166 9.36 -34.62 -19.06
N THR A 167 9.70 -35.80 -19.59
CA THR A 167 11.01 -36.06 -20.23
C THR A 167 11.01 -35.74 -21.73
N SER A 168 9.85 -35.48 -22.30
CA SER A 168 9.70 -34.98 -23.67
C SER A 168 10.34 -33.59 -23.83
N PRO A 169 10.75 -33.19 -25.05
CA PRO A 169 11.28 -31.85 -25.26
C PRO A 169 10.34 -30.76 -24.73
N TYR A 170 10.93 -29.86 -23.92
CA TYR A 170 10.28 -28.67 -23.42
C TYR A 170 9.97 -27.70 -24.57
N ILE A 171 8.78 -27.10 -24.53
CA ILE A 171 8.33 -26.09 -25.51
C ILE A 171 8.39 -24.70 -24.91
N ARG A 172 7.66 -24.45 -23.81
CA ARG A 172 7.53 -23.13 -23.17
C ARG A 172 6.89 -23.24 -21.79
N THR A 173 6.93 -22.15 -21.02
CA THR A 173 6.20 -22.04 -19.74
C THR A 173 5.10 -20.99 -19.90
N ILE A 174 3.86 -21.41 -19.66
CA ILE A 174 2.69 -20.54 -19.68
C ILE A 174 2.53 -19.93 -18.29
N ALA A 175 2.15 -18.65 -18.23
CA ALA A 175 1.72 -17.98 -17.01
C ALA A 175 0.27 -17.52 -17.16
N THR A 176 -0.64 -18.14 -16.40
CA THR A 176 -2.06 -17.78 -16.38
C THR A 176 -2.31 -16.82 -15.23
N VAL A 177 -2.78 -15.62 -15.56
CA VAL A 177 -3.20 -14.60 -14.60
C VAL A 177 -4.67 -14.77 -14.29
N THR A 178 -5.05 -14.69 -13.02
CA THR A 178 -6.44 -14.58 -12.57
C THR A 178 -6.61 -13.30 -11.78
N LEU A 179 -7.58 -12.47 -12.17
CA LEU A 179 -7.95 -11.23 -11.50
C LEU A 179 -9.41 -11.32 -11.02
N ALA A 180 -9.71 -10.77 -9.86
CA ALA A 180 -11.09 -10.62 -9.39
C ALA A 180 -11.30 -9.33 -8.62
N ARG A 181 -12.42 -8.65 -8.86
CA ARG A 181 -12.81 -7.45 -8.11
C ARG A 181 -13.77 -7.82 -6.99
N VAL A 182 -13.48 -7.34 -5.79
CA VAL A 182 -14.24 -7.59 -4.56
C VAL A 182 -14.94 -6.31 -4.14
N ASP A 183 -16.21 -6.41 -3.74
CA ASP A 183 -16.93 -5.38 -3.01
C ASP A 183 -16.62 -5.49 -1.51
N LEU A 184 -16.02 -4.46 -0.91
CA LEU A 184 -15.63 -4.42 0.51
C LEU A 184 -16.81 -4.17 1.47
N ASN A 185 -17.97 -3.75 0.96
CA ASN A 185 -19.17 -3.60 1.75
C ASN A 185 -19.81 -4.96 2.03
N THR A 186 -19.96 -5.77 0.98
CA THR A 186 -20.59 -7.11 1.03
C THR A 186 -19.60 -8.26 1.14
N MET A 187 -18.31 -8.01 0.95
CA MET A 187 -17.22 -8.99 0.83
C MET A 187 -17.41 -10.00 -0.33
N SER A 188 -18.24 -9.68 -1.32
CA SER A 188 -18.50 -10.56 -2.47
C SER A 188 -17.58 -10.27 -3.65
N VAL A 189 -17.21 -11.30 -4.40
CA VAL A 189 -16.59 -11.16 -5.73
C VAL A 189 -17.66 -10.67 -6.72
N LEU A 190 -17.37 -9.58 -7.43
CA LEU A 190 -18.26 -8.98 -8.43
C LEU A 190 -18.01 -9.53 -9.83
N GLU A 191 -16.74 -9.62 -10.21
CA GLU A 191 -16.30 -10.15 -11.49
C GLU A 191 -14.92 -10.79 -11.34
N ASN A 192 -14.62 -11.75 -12.20
CA ASN A 192 -13.31 -12.36 -12.33
C ASN A 192 -13.01 -12.67 -13.79
N THR A 193 -11.73 -12.64 -14.14
CA THR A 193 -11.23 -13.02 -15.46
C THR A 193 -9.95 -13.84 -15.32
N SER A 194 -9.62 -14.61 -16.35
CA SER A 194 -8.34 -15.30 -16.44
C SER A 194 -7.84 -15.32 -17.87
N PHE A 195 -6.54 -15.07 -18.04
CA PHE A 195 -5.88 -14.96 -19.34
C PHE A 195 -4.41 -15.40 -19.25
N GLU A 196 -3.85 -15.85 -20.37
CA GLU A 196 -2.40 -16.05 -20.50
C GLU A 196 -1.72 -14.67 -20.48
N PHE A 197 -0.64 -14.52 -19.70
CA PHE A 197 0.06 -13.25 -19.56
C PHE A 197 0.48 -12.69 -20.94
N PRO A 198 0.13 -11.45 -21.28
CA PRO A 198 0.31 -10.90 -22.62
C PRO A 198 1.74 -10.37 -22.80
N TYR A 199 2.70 -11.29 -22.94
CA TYR A 199 4.10 -10.93 -23.15
C TYR A 199 4.28 -10.07 -24.40
N SER A 200 5.10 -9.03 -24.28
CA SER A 200 5.43 -8.13 -25.41
C SER A 200 6.35 -8.79 -26.45
N ASN A 201 7.19 -9.74 -26.02
CA ASN A 201 8.04 -10.58 -26.86
C ASN A 201 7.87 -12.05 -26.42
N ASP A 202 8.00 -13.01 -27.34
CA ASP A 202 7.88 -14.43 -27.00
C ASP A 202 9.16 -14.97 -26.33
N GLU A 203 9.37 -14.56 -25.07
CA GLU A 203 10.44 -15.04 -24.18
C GLU A 203 10.09 -16.42 -23.57
N THR A 204 8.86 -16.90 -23.78
CA THR A 204 8.32 -18.08 -23.08
C THR A 204 8.98 -19.39 -23.51
N ALA A 205 9.44 -19.47 -24.75
CA ALA A 205 10.20 -20.61 -25.27
C ALA A 205 11.60 -20.73 -24.64
N GLU A 206 12.11 -19.63 -24.07
CA GLU A 206 13.37 -19.60 -23.34
C GLU A 206 13.17 -19.91 -21.85
N GLY A 207 12.00 -20.38 -21.40
CA GLY A 207 11.77 -20.62 -19.97
C GLY A 207 11.48 -19.38 -19.14
N ILE A 208 11.55 -18.18 -19.71
CA ILE A 208 11.25 -16.93 -19.01
C ILE A 208 9.73 -16.80 -18.88
N HIS A 209 9.27 -16.62 -17.65
CA HIS A 209 7.84 -16.47 -17.38
C HIS A 209 7.54 -15.62 -16.15
N THR A 210 6.39 -14.95 -16.18
CA THR A 210 5.82 -14.23 -15.04
C THR A 210 5.36 -15.25 -14.00
N PHE A 211 5.83 -15.13 -12.76
CA PHE A 211 5.38 -15.95 -11.63
C PHE A 211 4.63 -15.15 -10.58
N ARG A 212 4.57 -13.82 -10.73
CA ARG A 212 3.91 -12.94 -9.79
C ARG A 212 3.53 -11.63 -10.45
N ILE A 213 2.35 -11.15 -10.10
CA ILE A 213 1.96 -9.75 -10.21
C ILE A 213 1.59 -9.22 -8.83
N ASP A 214 1.79 -7.92 -8.56
CA ASP A 214 1.42 -7.36 -7.26
C ASP A 214 1.12 -5.86 -7.28
N ALA A 215 0.44 -5.41 -6.21
CA ALA A 215 0.23 -4.01 -5.83
C ALA A 215 -0.15 -3.06 -6.98
N PRO A 216 -1.31 -3.30 -7.64
CA PRO A 216 -1.75 -2.47 -8.73
C PRO A 216 -2.08 -1.04 -8.29
N VAL A 217 -1.94 -0.11 -9.23
CA VAL A 217 -2.42 1.27 -9.10
C VAL A 217 -3.41 1.59 -10.22
N ILE A 218 -4.43 2.39 -9.91
CA ILE A 218 -5.43 2.84 -10.89
C ILE A 218 -5.10 4.23 -11.41
N THR A 219 -4.89 4.29 -12.72
CA THR A 219 -4.59 5.53 -13.44
C THR A 219 -5.33 5.54 -14.77
N ASN A 220 -6.11 6.60 -15.02
CA ASN A 220 -6.84 6.82 -16.27
C ASN A 220 -7.67 5.62 -16.75
N GLY A 221 -8.42 4.99 -15.83
CA GLY A 221 -9.31 3.86 -16.14
C GLY A 221 -8.58 2.54 -16.39
N LYS A 222 -7.32 2.41 -15.98
CA LYS A 222 -6.53 1.19 -16.11
C LYS A 222 -5.87 0.81 -14.78
N LEU A 223 -5.72 -0.49 -14.54
CA LEU A 223 -4.88 -1.05 -13.48
C LEU A 223 -3.48 -1.31 -14.05
N TYR A 224 -2.45 -0.91 -13.31
CA TYR A 224 -1.04 -1.18 -13.62
C TYR A 224 -0.47 -2.07 -12.54
N TYR A 225 -0.24 -3.35 -12.84
CA TYR A 225 0.32 -4.34 -11.92
C TYR A 225 1.84 -4.45 -12.12
N GLY A 226 2.57 -4.37 -11.02
CA GLY A 226 3.99 -4.73 -11.03
C GLY A 226 4.19 -6.21 -11.32
N VAL A 227 5.23 -6.57 -12.06
CA VAL A 227 5.51 -7.92 -12.58
C VAL A 227 6.83 -8.44 -12.02
N ALA A 228 6.85 -9.72 -11.68
CA ALA A 228 8.06 -10.48 -11.36
C ALA A 228 8.18 -11.70 -12.28
N LYS A 229 9.35 -11.84 -12.90
CA LYS A 229 9.71 -12.95 -13.79
C LYS A 229 10.74 -13.87 -13.14
N ARG A 230 10.76 -15.12 -13.60
CA ARG A 230 11.78 -16.12 -13.31
C ARG A 230 12.05 -16.93 -14.57
N PHE A 231 13.14 -17.69 -14.56
CA PHE A 231 13.52 -18.56 -15.66
C PHE A 231 13.37 -20.02 -15.24
N PHE A 232 12.81 -20.87 -16.10
CA PHE A 232 12.77 -22.32 -15.93
C PHE A 232 13.89 -22.97 -16.75
N ASP A 233 14.78 -23.69 -16.08
CA ASP A 233 15.82 -24.47 -16.75
C ASP A 233 15.28 -25.87 -17.08
N ALA A 234 14.95 -26.09 -18.35
CA ALA A 234 14.45 -27.37 -18.82
C ALA A 234 15.47 -28.53 -18.71
N LEU A 235 16.78 -28.25 -18.59
CA LEU A 235 17.80 -29.29 -18.42
C LEU A 235 17.85 -29.81 -16.98
N THR A 236 17.61 -28.94 -16.00
CA THR A 236 17.65 -29.31 -14.58
C THR A 236 16.26 -29.52 -13.98
N GLY A 237 15.20 -29.03 -14.63
CA GLY A 237 13.84 -29.04 -14.11
C GLY A 237 13.59 -28.03 -12.98
N GLU A 238 14.44 -27.01 -12.85
CA GLU A 238 14.42 -26.08 -11.72
C GLU A 238 14.17 -24.63 -12.15
N ASN A 239 13.66 -23.82 -11.22
CA ASN A 239 13.54 -22.37 -11.45
C ASN A 239 14.81 -21.64 -11.03
N GLY A 240 15.38 -20.87 -11.96
CA GLY A 240 16.52 -19.99 -11.74
C GLY A 240 16.14 -18.56 -11.32
N THR A 241 17.16 -17.78 -10.96
CA THR A 241 17.02 -16.34 -10.73
C THR A 241 16.99 -15.60 -12.06
N MET A 242 16.05 -14.67 -12.22
CA MET A 242 15.96 -13.85 -13.42
C MET A 242 17.08 -12.82 -13.48
N VAL A 243 17.69 -12.67 -14.66
CA VAL A 243 18.52 -11.51 -15.01
C VAL A 243 17.67 -10.62 -15.91
N TYR A 244 17.40 -9.39 -15.47
CA TYR A 244 16.47 -8.49 -16.15
C TYR A 244 17.20 -7.60 -17.14
N ASP A 245 16.73 -7.56 -18.38
CA ASP A 245 17.18 -6.59 -19.40
C ASP A 245 16.23 -5.38 -19.52
N ASN A 246 15.06 -5.47 -18.91
CA ASN A 246 14.00 -4.47 -18.93
C ASN A 246 13.19 -4.48 -17.62
N VAL A 247 12.33 -3.47 -17.49
CA VAL A 247 11.17 -3.49 -16.60
C VAL A 247 9.90 -3.75 -17.41
N GLU A 248 8.92 -4.41 -16.78
CA GLU A 248 7.65 -4.78 -17.39
C GLU A 248 6.51 -4.56 -16.41
N THR A 249 5.35 -4.14 -16.90
CA THR A 249 4.12 -3.91 -16.11
C THR A 249 2.92 -4.44 -16.88
N LEU A 250 2.06 -5.20 -16.19
CA LEU A 250 0.79 -5.66 -16.73
C LEU A 250 -0.23 -4.54 -16.64
N VAL A 251 -0.98 -4.34 -17.72
CA VAL A 251 -2.02 -3.33 -17.84
C VAL A 251 -3.33 -3.99 -18.24
N VAL A 252 -4.41 -3.68 -17.52
CA VAL A 252 -5.78 -4.10 -17.86
C VAL A 252 -6.74 -2.93 -17.69
N ASP A 253 -7.86 -2.95 -18.40
CA ASP A 253 -8.91 -1.95 -18.23
C ASP A 253 -9.60 -2.10 -16.87
N TYR A 254 -10.00 -0.97 -16.29
CA TYR A 254 -10.73 -0.93 -15.03
C TYR A 254 -12.00 -0.09 -15.18
N PRO A 255 -13.19 -0.60 -14.77
CA PRO A 255 -13.37 -1.80 -13.95
C PRO A 255 -13.51 -3.13 -14.70
N SER A 256 -13.60 -3.16 -16.04
CA SER A 256 -14.01 -4.38 -16.76
C SER A 256 -13.01 -5.54 -16.75
N LEU A 257 -11.73 -5.26 -16.43
CA LEU A 257 -10.63 -6.24 -16.42
C LEU A 257 -10.31 -6.85 -17.80
N ASP A 258 -10.73 -6.18 -18.89
CA ASP A 258 -10.45 -6.60 -20.27
C ASP A 258 -9.17 -5.94 -20.83
N ASN A 259 -8.87 -6.25 -22.10
CA ASN A 259 -7.82 -5.62 -22.90
C ASN A 259 -6.43 -5.69 -22.24
N GLU A 260 -6.09 -6.89 -21.77
CA GLU A 260 -4.82 -7.21 -21.17
C GLU A 260 -3.65 -6.92 -22.13
N THR A 261 -2.65 -6.21 -21.63
CA THR A 261 -1.43 -5.90 -22.37
C THR A 261 -0.27 -5.66 -21.40
N THR A 262 0.93 -5.49 -21.92
CA THR A 262 2.11 -5.13 -21.13
C THR A 262 2.73 -3.85 -21.65
N ILE A 263 3.36 -3.09 -20.74
CA ILE A 263 4.27 -2.01 -21.09
C ILE A 263 5.67 -2.37 -20.61
N VAL A 264 6.67 -2.05 -21.42
CA VAL A 264 8.07 -2.40 -21.18
C VAL A 264 8.99 -1.19 -21.35
N SER A 265 10.11 -1.18 -20.66
CA SER A 265 11.16 -0.18 -20.84
C SER A 265 12.53 -0.76 -20.53
N THR A 266 13.54 -0.43 -21.34
CA THR A 266 14.94 -0.81 -21.13
C THR A 266 15.74 0.25 -20.37
N LEU A 267 15.08 1.30 -19.86
CA LEU A 267 15.73 2.39 -19.12
C LEU A 267 16.13 1.96 -17.70
N ALA A 268 15.55 0.87 -17.21
CA ALA A 268 15.88 0.22 -15.95
C ALA A 268 15.77 -1.30 -16.09
N GLN A 269 16.35 -2.01 -15.13
CA GLN A 269 16.43 -3.47 -15.09
C GLN A 269 15.99 -3.94 -13.72
N GLY A 270 14.97 -4.80 -13.68
CA GLY A 270 14.46 -5.40 -12.45
C GLY A 270 12.99 -5.79 -12.56
N SER A 271 12.49 -6.39 -11.49
CA SER A 271 11.05 -6.55 -11.28
C SER A 271 10.38 -5.19 -11.02
N THR A 272 9.06 -5.15 -11.11
CA THR A 272 8.27 -3.97 -10.75
C THR A 272 7.18 -4.29 -9.72
N ASN A 273 7.13 -5.54 -9.23
CA ASN A 273 6.21 -5.95 -8.17
C ASN A 273 6.77 -5.60 -6.78
N GLY A 274 5.88 -5.39 -5.82
CA GLY A 274 6.26 -5.24 -4.42
C GLY A 274 6.32 -6.58 -3.69
N TYR A 275 7.05 -6.63 -2.58
CA TYR A 275 6.88 -7.66 -1.58
C TYR A 275 6.10 -7.08 -0.40
N ARG A 276 4.77 -7.21 -0.46
CA ARG A 276 3.79 -6.80 0.57
C ARG A 276 3.54 -5.30 0.73
N THR A 277 4.40 -4.43 0.21
CA THR A 277 4.21 -2.98 0.21
C THR A 277 3.79 -2.49 -1.19
N PRO A 278 3.01 -1.40 -1.31
CA PRO A 278 2.76 -0.74 -2.58
C PRO A 278 4.05 -0.37 -3.32
N VAL A 279 4.09 -0.61 -4.64
CA VAL A 279 5.25 -0.28 -5.49
C VAL A 279 4.97 0.83 -6.49
N ALA A 280 3.70 1.16 -6.72
CA ALA A 280 3.32 2.20 -7.65
C ALA A 280 2.32 3.17 -7.01
N HIS A 281 2.50 4.46 -7.29
CA HIS A 281 1.61 5.51 -6.79
C HIS A 281 1.31 6.51 -7.89
N LYS A 282 0.05 6.93 -7.96
CA LYS A 282 -0.41 8.00 -8.84
C LYS A 282 -0.20 9.35 -8.16
N ASP A 283 0.35 10.31 -8.89
CA ASP A 283 0.49 11.67 -8.41
C ASP A 283 -0.77 12.53 -8.66
N ALA A 284 -0.68 13.82 -8.32
CA ALA A 284 -1.79 14.76 -8.52
C ALA A 284 -2.02 15.15 -9.99
N PHE A 285 -1.07 14.85 -10.88
CA PHE A 285 -1.11 15.16 -12.31
C PHE A 285 -1.58 13.97 -13.15
N GLY A 286 -1.81 12.81 -12.52
CA GLY A 286 -2.27 11.59 -13.19
C GLY A 286 -1.14 10.75 -13.76
N ASP A 287 0.11 11.05 -13.41
CA ASP A 287 1.27 10.22 -13.71
C ASP A 287 1.46 9.16 -12.62
N THR A 288 1.98 8.00 -12.99
CA THR A 288 2.27 6.91 -12.05
C THR A 288 3.78 6.80 -11.87
N TYR A 289 4.25 6.77 -10.63
CA TYR A 289 5.64 6.47 -10.30
C TYR A 289 5.73 5.05 -9.77
N GLN A 290 6.58 4.24 -10.38
CA GLN A 290 6.72 2.82 -10.07
C GLN A 290 8.14 2.49 -9.68
N LEU A 291 8.29 1.83 -8.54
CA LEU A 291 9.56 1.37 -8.02
C LEU A 291 10.02 0.12 -8.77
N VAL A 292 11.31 0.07 -9.09
CA VAL A 292 11.99 -1.13 -9.58
C VAL A 292 12.51 -1.91 -8.37
N THR A 293 12.18 -3.20 -8.32
CA THR A 293 12.56 -4.16 -7.28
C THR A 293 13.42 -5.27 -7.90
N ASN A 294 14.12 -6.06 -7.08
CA ASN A 294 15.08 -7.08 -7.56
C ASN A 294 16.04 -6.54 -8.63
N GLY A 295 16.66 -5.41 -8.32
CA GLY A 295 17.54 -4.62 -9.17
C GLY A 295 18.01 -3.38 -8.39
N ASP A 296 18.68 -2.45 -9.07
CA ASP A 296 19.09 -1.20 -8.44
C ASP A 296 17.86 -0.41 -7.97
N ALA A 297 17.87 0.01 -6.68
CA ALA A 297 16.80 0.84 -6.13
C ALA A 297 16.57 2.08 -7.00
N SER A 298 15.46 2.10 -7.73
CA SER A 298 15.15 3.12 -8.72
C SER A 298 13.66 3.27 -8.95
N ILE A 299 13.24 4.45 -9.42
CA ILE A 299 11.85 4.76 -9.73
C ILE A 299 11.73 5.15 -11.20
N MET A 300 10.76 4.53 -11.86
CA MET A 300 10.31 4.81 -13.21
C MET A 300 9.02 5.63 -13.17
N LYS A 301 8.72 6.32 -14.27
CA LYS A 301 7.47 7.06 -14.44
C LYS A 301 6.68 6.50 -15.61
N ILE A 302 5.38 6.31 -15.43
CA ILE A 302 4.41 5.96 -16.46
C ILE A 302 3.51 7.16 -16.67
N SER A 303 3.51 7.69 -17.89
CA SER A 303 2.72 8.85 -18.32
C SER A 303 1.95 8.48 -19.57
N ASN A 304 0.68 8.87 -19.63
CA ASN A 304 -0.19 8.56 -20.78
C ASN A 304 -0.20 7.06 -21.16
N GLY A 305 -0.11 6.18 -20.16
CA GLY A 305 -0.17 4.73 -20.35
C GLY A 305 1.10 4.06 -20.85
N VAL A 306 2.23 4.77 -20.91
CA VAL A 306 3.54 4.20 -21.30
C VAL A 306 4.65 4.70 -20.37
N TYR A 307 5.78 3.99 -20.29
CA TYR A 307 6.95 4.49 -19.57
C TYR A 307 7.47 5.79 -20.21
N ASP A 308 7.64 6.82 -19.38
CA ASP A 308 8.07 8.15 -19.80
C ASP A 308 9.58 8.18 -20.06
N THR A 309 9.95 8.16 -21.35
CA THR A 309 11.35 8.19 -21.79
C THR A 309 12.06 9.50 -21.49
N ALA A 310 11.33 10.62 -21.39
CA ALA A 310 11.90 11.91 -21.04
C ALA A 310 12.21 12.00 -19.54
N TYR A 311 11.36 11.38 -18.71
CA TYR A 311 11.67 11.17 -17.30
C TYR A 311 12.87 10.25 -17.11
N ASN A 312 13.12 9.28 -17.99
CA ASN A 312 14.22 8.32 -17.83
C ASN A 312 14.09 7.55 -16.49
N THR A 313 15.21 7.25 -15.82
CA THR A 313 15.23 6.54 -14.54
C THR A 313 15.67 7.48 -13.42
N PHE A 314 15.01 7.40 -12.27
CA PHE A 314 15.50 7.99 -11.03
C PHE A 314 16.24 6.92 -10.22
N ASN A 315 17.58 6.92 -10.30
CA ASN A 315 18.43 5.94 -9.62
C ASN A 315 18.74 6.38 -8.18
N ILE A 316 18.05 5.78 -7.20
CA ILE A 316 18.18 6.10 -5.77
C ILE A 316 19.52 5.57 -5.24
N LYS A 317 19.88 4.32 -5.58
CA LYS A 317 21.14 3.67 -5.17
C LYS A 317 22.35 4.58 -5.40
N SER A 318 22.44 5.19 -6.58
CA SER A 318 23.56 6.06 -6.96
C SER A 318 23.71 7.30 -6.06
N LEU A 319 22.63 7.73 -5.40
CA LEU A 319 22.64 8.88 -4.49
C LEU A 319 22.97 8.50 -3.04
N LEU A 320 22.87 7.22 -2.68
CA LEU A 320 23.10 6.74 -1.31
C LEU A 320 24.58 6.40 -1.03
N GLY A 321 25.39 6.24 -2.08
CA GLY A 321 26.82 5.94 -1.96
C GLY A 321 27.15 4.53 -1.47
N HIS A 322 26.18 3.62 -1.49
CA HIS A 322 26.32 2.19 -1.16
C HIS A 322 25.37 1.35 -2.04
N ASN A 323 25.57 0.04 -2.11
CA ASN A 323 24.64 -0.83 -2.84
C ASN A 323 23.31 -0.94 -2.11
N ALA A 324 22.21 -0.79 -2.86
CA ALA A 324 20.89 -0.57 -2.31
C ALA A 324 19.81 -1.26 -3.16
N GLU A 325 18.96 -2.03 -2.49
CA GLU A 325 17.78 -2.68 -3.09
C GLU A 325 16.50 -2.22 -2.39
N ALA A 326 15.42 -1.99 -3.14
CA ALA A 326 14.14 -1.52 -2.61
C ALA A 326 13.03 -2.58 -2.76
N ASN A 327 13.30 -3.80 -2.30
CA ASN A 327 12.48 -4.98 -2.65
C ASN A 327 11.07 -5.04 -2.03
N THR A 328 10.74 -4.15 -1.09
CA THR A 328 9.44 -4.15 -0.41
C THR A 328 8.43 -3.30 -1.18
N GLY A 329 8.73 -2.01 -1.37
CA GLY A 329 7.86 -1.00 -1.97
C GLY A 329 8.21 0.41 -1.50
N TRP A 330 7.28 1.35 -1.60
CA TRP A 330 7.45 2.73 -1.12
C TRP A 330 6.13 3.38 -0.74
N PHE A 331 6.22 4.50 -0.02
CA PHE A 331 5.08 5.24 0.52
C PHE A 331 5.05 6.65 -0.04
N TYR A 332 4.07 6.96 -0.87
CA TYR A 332 3.87 8.30 -1.43
C TYR A 332 3.04 9.17 -0.48
N VAL A 333 3.48 10.41 -0.25
CA VAL A 333 2.80 11.36 0.65
C VAL A 333 2.06 12.44 -0.14
N GLY A 334 2.62 12.85 -1.28
CA GLY A 334 2.09 13.92 -2.10
C GLY A 334 3.18 14.85 -2.63
N ASN A 335 2.84 15.66 -3.63
CA ASN A 335 3.75 16.65 -4.24
C ASN A 335 5.12 16.09 -4.69
N GLY A 336 5.12 14.87 -5.22
CA GLY A 336 6.35 14.20 -5.65
C GLY A 336 7.20 13.65 -4.49
N ILE A 337 6.76 13.76 -3.24
CA ILE A 337 7.52 13.28 -2.08
C ILE A 337 7.01 11.92 -1.60
N GLY A 338 7.95 11.02 -1.34
CA GLY A 338 7.69 9.72 -0.73
C GLY A 338 8.86 9.21 0.09
N TYR A 339 8.71 8.01 0.65
CA TYR A 339 9.70 7.35 1.47
C TYR A 339 9.86 5.89 1.06
N VAL A 340 11.11 5.45 0.91
CA VAL A 340 11.46 4.11 0.41
C VAL A 340 12.27 3.39 1.49
N PRO A 341 11.80 2.24 1.99
CA PRO A 341 12.64 1.28 2.68
C PRO A 341 13.68 0.70 1.71
N VAL A 342 14.96 0.84 2.04
CA VAL A 342 16.07 0.38 1.21
C VAL A 342 16.95 -0.55 2.02
N LEU A 343 17.19 -1.76 1.51
CA LEU A 343 18.16 -2.69 2.05
C LEU A 343 19.57 -2.27 1.61
N ASN A 344 20.48 -2.04 2.57
CA ASN A 344 21.88 -1.79 2.28
C ASN A 344 22.63 -3.11 2.05
N THR A 345 22.74 -3.54 0.79
CA THR A 345 23.30 -4.86 0.45
C THR A 345 24.81 -4.99 0.68
N ASP A 346 25.51 -3.89 0.98
CA ASP A 346 26.93 -3.96 1.39
C ASP A 346 27.09 -4.54 2.82
N LEU A 347 26.02 -4.50 3.63
CA LEU A 347 26.03 -4.93 5.03
C LEU A 347 25.36 -6.28 5.28
N GLY A 348 24.61 -6.81 4.32
CA GLY A 348 23.83 -8.04 4.48
C GLY A 348 22.73 -8.20 3.45
N ASP A 349 21.92 -9.24 3.61
CA ASP A 349 20.84 -9.60 2.69
C ASP A 349 19.45 -9.32 3.27
N ASN A 350 18.39 -9.82 2.62
CA ASN A 350 17.01 -9.59 3.04
C ASN A 350 16.65 -10.21 4.41
N ALA A 351 17.48 -11.09 4.98
CA ALA A 351 17.31 -11.62 6.33
C ALA A 351 17.94 -10.70 7.40
N SER A 352 18.70 -9.69 6.98
CA SER A 352 19.50 -8.83 7.86
C SER A 352 18.76 -7.54 8.25
N SER A 353 19.13 -6.96 9.40
CA SER A 353 18.52 -5.74 9.99
C SER A 353 19.25 -4.45 9.60
N ASN A 354 19.53 -4.29 8.31
CA ASN A 354 20.33 -3.24 7.69
C ASN A 354 19.50 -2.41 6.69
N TRP A 355 18.23 -2.16 7.01
CA TRP A 355 17.34 -1.36 6.20
C TRP A 355 17.40 0.11 6.59
N ASP A 356 17.47 0.99 5.59
CA ASP A 356 17.36 2.44 5.73
C ASP A 356 15.98 2.92 5.30
N ILE A 357 15.53 4.04 5.85
CA ILE A 357 14.40 4.81 5.28
C ILE A 357 14.98 5.98 4.50
N VAL A 358 14.60 6.09 3.23
CA VAL A 358 15.09 7.12 2.31
C VAL A 358 13.94 8.00 1.88
N ARG A 359 14.00 9.30 2.19
CA ARG A 359 13.10 10.29 1.61
C ARG A 359 13.46 10.46 0.13
N VAL A 360 12.47 10.41 -0.75
CA VAL A 360 12.63 10.62 -2.18
C VAL A 360 11.76 11.77 -2.67
N ASP A 361 12.29 12.54 -3.61
CA ASP A 361 11.55 13.51 -4.42
C ASP A 361 11.61 13.04 -5.87
N VAL A 362 10.49 12.52 -6.38
CA VAL A 362 10.42 11.98 -7.75
C VAL A 362 10.38 13.06 -8.81
N TYR A 363 10.03 14.30 -8.48
CA TYR A 363 10.05 15.40 -9.47
C TYR A 363 11.47 15.93 -9.67
N ASN A 364 12.20 16.11 -8.56
CA ASN A 364 13.56 16.64 -8.57
C ASN A 364 14.64 15.55 -8.57
N LYS A 365 14.24 14.27 -8.48
CA LYS A 365 15.11 13.09 -8.41
C LYS A 365 16.17 13.19 -7.32
N THR A 366 15.74 13.55 -6.12
CA THR A 366 16.62 13.64 -4.94
C THR A 366 16.31 12.55 -3.94
N ALA A 367 17.33 12.05 -3.25
CA ALA A 367 17.20 11.02 -2.22
C ALA A 367 18.00 11.42 -0.98
N VAL A 368 17.40 11.27 0.19
CA VAL A 368 18.02 11.59 1.49
C VAL A 368 17.77 10.43 2.45
N LYS A 369 18.83 9.71 2.82
CA LYS A 369 18.79 8.74 3.92
C LYS A 369 18.45 9.45 5.22
N LEU A 370 17.45 8.96 5.94
CA LEU A 370 17.10 9.50 7.25
C LEU A 370 18.01 8.92 8.35
N ASN A 371 18.28 9.73 9.37
CA ASN A 371 19.11 9.36 10.52
C ASN A 371 18.31 8.56 11.57
N ILE A 372 17.68 7.47 11.17
CA ILE A 372 16.96 6.58 12.09
C ILE A 372 17.97 5.61 12.72
N SER A 373 18.24 5.79 14.02
CA SER A 373 19.22 4.99 14.76
C SER A 373 18.62 3.67 15.29
N LEU A 374 18.09 2.84 14.40
CA LEU A 374 17.58 1.50 14.70
C LEU A 374 18.14 0.48 13.71
N ASP A 375 18.42 -0.74 14.18
CA ASP A 375 18.68 -1.88 13.30
C ASP A 375 17.34 -2.36 12.74
N LEU A 376 16.95 -1.82 11.58
CA LEU A 376 15.64 -2.06 10.99
C LEU A 376 15.63 -3.31 10.12
N TRP A 377 14.63 -4.16 10.34
CA TRP A 377 14.28 -5.27 9.45
C TRP A 377 12.91 -5.00 8.84
N LEU A 378 12.87 -4.58 7.57
CA LEU A 378 11.64 -4.10 6.92
C LEU A 378 11.12 -5.02 5.83
N ARG A 379 11.68 -6.24 5.70
CA ARG A 379 11.28 -7.20 4.67
C ARG A 379 9.80 -7.50 4.65
N GLN A 380 9.11 -7.44 5.80
CA GLN A 380 7.68 -7.70 5.89
C GLN A 380 6.81 -6.47 6.10
N TYR A 381 7.40 -5.27 6.05
CA TYR A 381 6.64 -4.03 6.15
C TYR A 381 5.63 -3.97 5.01
N GLN A 382 4.43 -3.48 5.30
CA GLN A 382 3.29 -3.49 4.38
C GLN A 382 2.71 -2.10 4.21
N TRP A 383 2.66 -1.30 5.28
CA TRP A 383 1.93 -0.03 5.25
C TRP A 383 2.46 1.04 6.20
N ALA A 384 2.36 2.29 5.76
CA ALA A 384 2.56 3.49 6.54
C ALA A 384 1.44 4.49 6.17
N SER A 385 0.87 5.15 7.17
CA SER A 385 -0.30 6.00 6.98
C SER A 385 0.07 7.46 6.85
N VAL A 386 -0.53 8.14 5.87
CA VAL A 386 -0.45 9.59 5.72
C VAL A 386 -1.53 10.22 6.62
N ILE A 387 -1.11 11.05 7.55
CA ILE A 387 -1.98 11.74 8.52
C ILE A 387 -1.60 13.21 8.50
N ASP A 388 -2.57 14.08 8.20
CA ASP A 388 -2.38 15.53 8.11
C ASP A 388 -1.17 15.96 7.27
N GLY A 389 -0.98 15.26 6.13
CA GLY A 389 0.10 15.53 5.19
C GLY A 389 1.49 15.05 5.62
N LYS A 390 1.61 14.29 6.72
CA LYS A 390 2.87 13.66 7.15
C LYS A 390 2.78 12.15 7.06
N LEU A 391 3.90 11.46 6.88
CA LEU A 391 3.93 10.00 6.88
C LEU A 391 4.24 9.49 8.28
N TYR A 392 3.38 8.62 8.79
CA TYR A 392 3.57 7.97 10.08
C TYR A 392 4.02 6.52 9.84
N MET A 393 5.18 6.16 10.38
CA MET A 393 5.75 4.83 10.33
C MET A 393 5.96 4.28 11.73
N ALA A 394 5.37 3.13 12.05
CA ALA A 394 5.72 2.37 13.23
C ALA A 394 7.03 1.61 12.97
N LEU A 395 8.14 1.98 13.61
CA LEU A 395 9.45 1.40 13.37
C LEU A 395 10.10 0.93 14.66
N THR A 396 10.59 -0.31 14.67
CA THR A 396 11.31 -0.93 15.77
C THR A 396 12.46 -1.77 15.25
N SER A 397 13.46 -2.04 16.10
CA SER A 397 14.34 -3.18 15.85
C SER A 397 13.58 -4.50 15.92
N LEU A 398 14.07 -5.53 15.23
CA LEU A 398 13.47 -6.87 15.26
C LEU A 398 13.44 -7.40 16.70
N GLY A 399 12.25 -7.78 17.17
CA GLY A 399 12.02 -8.26 18.52
C GLY A 399 12.25 -7.22 19.63
N GLY A 400 12.40 -5.95 19.26
CA GLY A 400 12.89 -4.90 20.13
C GLY A 400 11.91 -3.77 20.36
N SER A 401 12.48 -2.58 20.50
CA SER A 401 11.75 -1.34 20.76
C SER A 401 11.99 -0.33 19.66
N GLY A 402 11.17 0.71 19.64
CA GLY A 402 11.32 1.85 18.75
C GLY A 402 10.20 2.84 18.98
N ASN A 403 9.79 3.53 17.93
CA ASN A 403 8.84 4.63 18.03
C ASN A 403 7.92 4.69 16.81
N VAL A 404 6.84 5.45 16.95
CA VAL A 404 6.15 6.05 15.81
C VAL A 404 7.04 7.18 15.28
N TYR A 405 7.50 7.07 14.05
CA TYR A 405 8.23 8.13 13.35
C TYR A 405 7.26 8.93 12.50
N ILE A 406 7.29 10.25 12.68
CA ILE A 406 6.42 11.22 12.01
C ILE A 406 7.31 12.01 11.04
N LEU A 407 7.25 11.64 9.77
CA LEU A 407 8.13 12.11 8.72
C LEU A 407 7.53 13.34 8.04
N ASP A 408 8.28 14.45 8.02
CA ASP A 408 7.84 15.71 7.42
C ASP A 408 8.27 15.77 5.94
N PRO A 409 7.34 15.63 4.98
CA PRO A 409 7.70 15.65 3.56
C PRO A 409 8.27 17.00 3.09
N SER A 410 8.03 18.10 3.83
CA SER A 410 8.57 19.42 3.50
C SER A 410 10.05 19.56 3.86
N SER A 411 10.57 18.73 4.76
CA SER A 411 11.96 18.76 5.17
C SER A 411 12.84 17.95 4.22
N THR A 412 13.97 18.53 3.80
CA THR A 412 15.03 17.83 3.06
C THR A 412 16.19 17.38 3.96
N SER A 413 16.09 17.61 5.27
CA SER A 413 17.08 17.18 6.24
C SER A 413 17.02 15.66 6.47
N ALA A 414 18.17 15.04 6.74
CA ALA A 414 18.24 13.66 7.21
C ALA A 414 17.54 13.45 8.58
N ASP A 415 17.36 14.54 9.34
CA ASP A 415 16.60 14.57 10.60
C ASP A 415 15.18 15.14 10.39
N GLY A 416 14.64 15.04 9.18
CA GLY A 416 13.31 15.55 8.79
C GLY A 416 12.14 14.78 9.38
N PHE A 417 12.20 14.43 10.67
CA PHE A 417 11.19 13.66 11.37
C PHE A 417 11.15 14.00 12.86
N THR A 418 10.04 13.65 13.50
CA THR A 418 9.90 13.63 14.96
C THR A 418 9.47 12.25 15.43
N THR A 419 9.72 11.92 16.69
CA THR A 419 9.26 10.66 17.31
C THR A 419 8.04 10.91 18.18
N GLY A 420 7.03 10.07 18.02
CA GLY A 420 5.85 9.99 18.89
C GLY A 420 5.95 8.81 19.86
N ALA A 421 4.84 8.11 20.06
CA ALA A 421 4.71 7.01 21.01
C ALA A 421 5.83 5.97 20.93
N THR A 422 6.18 5.41 22.09
CA THR A 422 7.13 4.29 22.20
C THR A 422 6.45 2.99 21.81
N LEU A 423 7.18 2.15 21.08
CA LEU A 423 6.69 0.86 20.58
C LEU A 423 7.54 -0.28 21.13
N HIS A 424 6.89 -1.34 21.59
CA HIS A 424 7.51 -2.62 21.89
C HIS A 424 6.81 -3.73 21.08
N THR A 425 7.60 -4.66 20.54
CA THR A 425 7.06 -5.82 19.82
C THR A 425 6.44 -6.85 20.76
N GLY A 426 6.90 -6.89 22.02
CA GLY A 426 6.40 -7.81 23.05
C GLY A 426 6.98 -9.23 22.99
N THR A 427 7.67 -9.60 21.90
CA THR A 427 8.40 -10.87 21.74
C THR A 427 9.73 -10.63 21.02
N SER A 428 10.68 -11.57 21.14
CA SER A 428 12.03 -11.46 20.58
C SER A 428 12.11 -11.74 19.07
N ASP A 429 11.06 -12.23 18.44
CA ASP A 429 10.98 -12.52 16.99
C ASP A 429 9.68 -11.93 16.44
N ALA A 430 9.54 -10.61 16.52
CA ALA A 430 8.40 -9.90 15.97
C ALA A 430 8.84 -8.57 15.38
N SER A 431 8.09 -8.08 14.40
CA SER A 431 8.32 -6.78 13.79
C SER A 431 6.99 -6.07 13.57
N TYR A 432 6.99 -4.75 13.70
CA TYR A 432 5.89 -3.93 13.19
C TYR A 432 5.89 -4.04 11.68
N ILE A 433 4.75 -4.46 11.13
CA ILE A 433 4.54 -4.60 9.69
C ILE A 433 3.76 -3.43 9.11
N GLY A 434 3.26 -2.53 9.96
CA GLY A 434 2.73 -1.26 9.52
C GLY A 434 1.90 -0.52 10.55
N LEU A 435 1.55 0.71 10.18
CA LEU A 435 0.54 1.55 10.83
C LEU A 435 -0.52 1.87 9.78
N PHE A 436 -1.70 1.25 9.90
CA PHE A 436 -2.79 1.28 8.91
C PHE A 436 -3.86 2.30 9.25
#